data_AF-A0A518FP44-F1
#
_entry.id   AF-A0A518FP44-F1
#
_cell.length_a   1.000
_cell.length_b   1.000
_cell.length_c   1.000
_cell.angle_alpha   90.00
_cell.angle_beta   90.00
_cell.angle_gamma   90.00
#
_symmetry.space_group_name_H-M   'P 1'
#
loop_
_entity.id
_entity.type
_entity.pdbx_description
1 polymer ?
#
loop_
_entity_poly.entity_id
_entity_poly.type
_entity_poly.pdbx_seq_one_letter_code
_entity_poly.pdbx_strand_id
1 'polypeptide(L)'
;MTSVLLLMTLAGLPGDHTAEIAFIQNMQTPSGGFITELPSTDPEAQPTLRTTRTGLRALRLLGGKVANRPAVIRFLYGCYDSQTGGFAARPGLPPDPISTSVGLMIHRELKLPVDDLVAPALAFMNRTTEGFEQIRMVAPGLEEFDKTVPQVATWVNQINEARNADGSFGTAGGKARSTSLYVVAGQRLGQTYDRDRILVILQAGQRDDGGFGNEHNTASDLESCYRIVRLFRRFDAYPEHSDALRAFIARCKNDDGGYGRTPDQPSSLHGTYYATILHHWLDKDQDNFNDVPPGKIPPGWHTAKELDAPGSEWEVVQDLNNPDNHLLQQTSSAGANKQFNICVSPRRFQDAEISVDVRAISGKIDQGGGLVWRYQDSQNYYIARWNPLEDNFRMYKVVDGVRSQLDTAQAPGDPRQPHNIRIIYVGRDLRGYFDGKLLLEAEDDQFPGWGNIGVWSKADAVTTFDNLHSRYTEKFALEGL
;
A
#
# COMPACT_ATOMS: atom_id res chain seq x y z
N MET A 1 0.76 -2.93 -19.37
CA MET A 1 -0.64 -2.86 -18.88
C MET A 1 -0.75 -2.72 -17.35
N THR A 2 0.28 -2.99 -16.55
CA THR A 2 0.24 -2.95 -15.07
C THR A 2 0.25 -1.55 -14.43
N SER A 3 0.65 -0.50 -15.15
CA SER A 3 0.77 0.87 -14.57
C SER A 3 -0.53 1.66 -14.47
N VAL A 4 -1.53 1.35 -15.30
CA VAL A 4 -2.84 2.05 -15.33
C VAL A 4 -3.70 1.67 -14.11
N LEU A 5 -3.47 0.50 -13.53
CA LEU A 5 -4.33 -0.07 -12.48
C LEU A 5 -4.20 0.62 -11.11
N LEU A 6 -3.02 1.16 -10.75
CA LEU A 6 -2.78 1.73 -9.41
C LEU A 6 -3.59 3.02 -9.15
N LEU A 7 -4.12 3.65 -10.20
CA LEU A 7 -4.92 4.88 -10.11
C LEU A 7 -6.42 4.67 -10.38
N MET A 8 -6.82 3.60 -11.08
CA MET A 8 -8.19 3.45 -11.57
C MET A 8 -9.12 2.70 -10.61
N THR A 9 -8.59 1.82 -9.76
CA THR A 9 -9.36 1.12 -8.72
C THR A 9 -8.94 1.58 -7.33
N LEU A 10 -9.22 2.84 -7.02
CA LEU A 10 -9.20 3.35 -5.65
C LEU A 10 -10.52 2.93 -4.98
N ALA A 11 -10.53 1.76 -4.33
CA ALA A 11 -11.53 1.46 -3.31
C ALA A 11 -11.34 2.43 -2.14
N GLY A 12 -12.44 2.78 -1.45
CA GLY A 12 -12.38 3.66 -0.29
C GLY A 12 -11.52 3.04 0.81
N LEU A 13 -10.91 3.88 1.65
CA LEU A 13 -10.28 3.43 2.89
C LEU A 13 -11.34 2.85 3.84
N PRO A 14 -11.07 1.72 4.52
CA PRO A 14 -11.93 1.24 5.59
C PRO A 14 -11.87 2.19 6.81
N GLY A 15 -12.89 2.18 7.65
CA GLY A 15 -12.97 2.99 8.88
C GLY A 15 -13.78 4.29 8.76
N ASP A 16 -13.95 4.98 9.89
CA ASP A 16 -14.63 6.28 9.96
C ASP A 16 -13.66 7.42 9.64
N HIS A 17 -13.94 8.11 8.52
CA HIS A 17 -13.17 9.24 8.01
C HIS A 17 -13.97 10.55 8.05
N THR A 18 -15.00 10.63 8.90
CA THR A 18 -15.93 11.77 8.92
C THR A 18 -15.21 13.10 9.15
N ALA A 19 -14.20 13.13 10.02
CA ALA A 19 -13.45 14.34 10.32
C ALA A 19 -12.57 14.78 9.13
N GLU A 20 -11.85 13.85 8.49
CA GLU A 20 -11.06 14.09 7.29
C GLU A 20 -11.94 14.59 6.13
N ILE A 21 -13.11 13.96 5.93
CA ILE A 21 -14.07 14.35 4.89
C ILE A 21 -14.55 15.77 5.13
N ALA A 22 -14.96 16.10 6.37
CA ALA A 22 -15.43 17.44 6.73
C ALA A 22 -14.32 18.48 6.53
N PHE A 23 -13.08 18.17 6.94
CA PHE A 23 -11.92 19.02 6.73
C PHE A 23 -11.72 19.34 5.24
N ILE A 24 -11.71 18.33 4.37
CA ILE A 24 -11.52 18.52 2.93
C ILE A 24 -12.71 19.27 2.31
N GLN A 25 -13.94 18.99 2.72
CA GLN A 25 -15.13 19.70 2.24
C GLN A 25 -15.08 21.20 2.58
N ASN A 26 -14.57 21.56 3.75
CA ASN A 26 -14.41 22.96 4.15
C ASN A 26 -13.38 23.72 3.30
N MET A 27 -12.45 23.02 2.64
CA MET A 27 -11.52 23.64 1.69
C MET A 27 -12.20 24.02 0.36
N GLN A 28 -13.46 23.64 0.12
CA GLN A 28 -14.19 24.02 -1.08
C GLN A 28 -14.71 25.47 -0.97
N THR A 29 -14.31 26.31 -1.92
CA THR A 29 -14.76 27.71 -1.99
C THR A 29 -16.11 27.86 -2.72
N PRO A 30 -16.79 29.03 -2.61
CA PRO A 30 -18.01 29.30 -3.38
C PRO A 30 -17.83 29.22 -4.92
N SER A 31 -16.61 29.45 -5.42
CA SER A 31 -16.30 29.28 -6.85
C SER A 31 -16.43 27.82 -7.31
N GLY A 32 -16.35 26.87 -6.37
CA GLY A 32 -16.37 25.43 -6.60
C GLY A 32 -15.00 24.78 -6.47
N GLY A 33 -13.91 25.52 -6.71
CA GLY A 33 -12.57 25.02 -6.55
C GLY A 33 -12.11 24.97 -5.09
N PHE A 34 -11.01 24.24 -4.82
CA PHE A 34 -10.48 24.03 -3.47
C PHE A 34 -9.25 24.88 -3.18
N ILE A 35 -9.11 25.38 -1.95
CA ILE A 35 -7.91 26.07 -1.45
C ILE A 35 -6.99 25.14 -0.64
N THR A 36 -5.78 25.60 -0.30
CA THR A 36 -4.76 24.74 0.30
C THR A 36 -4.88 24.62 1.82
N GLU A 37 -5.28 25.67 2.54
CA GLU A 37 -5.25 25.72 4.00
C GLU A 37 -6.29 26.70 4.56
N LEU A 38 -6.68 26.52 5.83
CA LEU A 38 -7.64 27.37 6.56
C LEU A 38 -7.17 27.60 8.01
N PRO A 39 -7.20 28.84 8.53
CA PRO A 39 -7.33 30.07 7.76
C PRO A 39 -6.11 30.22 6.82
N SER A 40 -6.34 30.74 5.61
CA SER A 40 -5.24 30.93 4.68
C SER A 40 -4.26 31.98 5.21
N THR A 41 -2.96 31.67 5.18
CA THR A 41 -1.91 32.67 5.45
C THR A 41 -1.85 33.73 4.35
N ASP A 42 -2.37 33.42 3.17
CA ASP A 42 -2.60 34.34 2.06
C ASP A 42 -4.11 34.68 1.97
N PRO A 43 -4.55 35.90 2.32
CA PRO A 43 -5.96 36.29 2.22
C PRO A 43 -6.48 36.29 0.77
N GLU A 44 -5.58 36.29 -0.23
CA GLU A 44 -5.90 36.19 -1.65
C GLU A 44 -5.74 34.76 -2.19
N ALA A 45 -5.62 33.74 -1.32
CA ALA A 45 -5.50 32.35 -1.75
C ALA A 45 -6.72 31.93 -2.57
N GLN A 46 -6.50 31.72 -3.86
CA GLN A 46 -7.53 31.30 -4.79
C GLN A 46 -7.40 29.81 -5.12
N PRO A 47 -8.52 29.14 -5.40
CA PRO A 47 -8.48 27.76 -5.86
C PRO A 47 -7.87 27.64 -7.25
N THR A 48 -7.27 26.48 -7.52
CA THR A 48 -6.74 26.11 -8.83
C THR A 48 -7.28 24.75 -9.26
N LEU A 49 -7.13 24.38 -10.53
CA LEU A 49 -7.41 23.01 -10.98
C LEU A 49 -6.58 21.97 -10.22
N ARG A 50 -5.33 22.29 -9.85
CA ARG A 50 -4.45 21.37 -9.11
C ARG A 50 -4.96 21.07 -7.69
N THR A 51 -5.30 22.12 -6.94
CA THR A 51 -5.88 21.97 -5.59
C THR A 51 -7.26 21.32 -5.68
N THR A 52 -8.08 21.71 -6.67
CA THR A 52 -9.39 21.10 -6.90
C THR A 52 -9.30 19.60 -7.16
N ARG A 53 -8.39 19.15 -8.04
CA ARG A 53 -8.16 17.71 -8.27
C ARG A 53 -7.69 17.00 -7.00
N THR A 54 -6.84 17.65 -6.20
CA THR A 54 -6.36 17.07 -4.93
C THR A 54 -7.51 16.82 -3.96
N GLY A 55 -8.41 17.80 -3.79
CA GLY A 55 -9.60 17.64 -2.95
C GLY A 55 -10.58 16.59 -3.45
N LEU A 56 -10.84 16.53 -4.76
CA LEU A 56 -11.69 15.48 -5.36
C LEU A 56 -11.12 14.08 -5.10
N ARG A 57 -9.81 13.90 -5.29
CA ARG A 57 -9.15 12.61 -5.08
C ARG A 57 -9.14 12.20 -3.61
N ALA A 58 -8.88 13.14 -2.70
CA ALA A 58 -8.94 12.89 -1.26
C ALA A 58 -10.33 12.42 -0.84
N LEU A 59 -11.38 13.16 -1.24
CA LEU A 59 -12.78 12.77 -0.94
C LEU A 59 -13.12 11.40 -1.51
N ARG A 60 -12.72 11.11 -2.75
CA ARG A 60 -12.94 9.79 -3.34
C ARG A 60 -12.27 8.66 -2.55
N LEU A 61 -11.03 8.85 -2.10
CA LEU A 61 -10.29 7.87 -1.29
C LEU A 61 -10.94 7.64 0.08
N LEU A 62 -11.51 8.68 0.68
CA LEU A 62 -12.16 8.63 1.99
C LEU A 62 -13.63 8.18 1.90
N GLY A 63 -14.17 7.91 0.70
CA GLY A 63 -15.60 7.63 0.50
C GLY A 63 -16.52 8.85 0.63
N GLY A 64 -15.94 10.05 0.75
CA GLY A 64 -16.65 11.32 0.81
C GLY A 64 -17.18 11.82 -0.53
N LYS A 65 -18.10 12.79 -0.47
CA LYS A 65 -18.64 13.50 -1.64
C LYS A 65 -18.22 14.96 -1.61
N VAL A 66 -18.05 15.56 -2.78
CA VAL A 66 -17.86 17.01 -2.88
C VAL A 66 -19.12 17.75 -2.43
N ALA A 67 -18.97 18.83 -1.67
CA ALA A 67 -20.10 19.56 -1.08
C ALA A 67 -20.95 20.27 -2.15
N ASN A 68 -20.31 20.87 -3.17
CA ASN A 68 -20.98 21.55 -4.27
C ASN A 68 -20.43 21.11 -5.63
N ARG A 69 -20.88 19.95 -6.12
CA ARG A 69 -20.46 19.40 -7.42
C ARG A 69 -20.77 20.34 -8.61
N PRO A 70 -21.95 20.98 -8.73
CA PRO A 70 -22.21 21.90 -9.83
C PRO A 70 -21.23 23.08 -9.90
N ALA A 71 -20.78 23.60 -8.75
CA ALA A 71 -19.78 24.67 -8.72
C ALA A 71 -18.42 24.17 -9.25
N VAL A 72 -17.98 22.96 -8.90
CA VAL A 72 -16.74 22.38 -9.47
C VAL A 72 -16.82 22.31 -11.00
N ILE A 73 -17.96 21.88 -11.55
CA ILE A 73 -18.15 21.76 -12.99
C ILE A 73 -18.07 23.14 -13.66
N ARG A 74 -18.71 24.17 -13.08
CA ARG A 74 -18.58 25.55 -13.59
C ARG A 74 -17.15 26.07 -13.51
N PHE A 75 -16.45 25.81 -12.40
CA PHE A 75 -15.05 26.18 -12.24
C PHE A 75 -14.17 25.53 -13.32
N LEU A 76 -14.33 24.22 -13.54
CA LEU A 76 -13.60 23.46 -14.55
C LEU A 76 -13.83 24.01 -15.97
N TYR A 77 -15.09 24.24 -16.35
CA TYR A 77 -15.40 24.80 -17.67
C TYR A 77 -14.91 26.24 -17.83
N GLY A 78 -14.95 27.05 -16.77
CA GLY A 78 -14.39 28.40 -16.79
C GLY A 78 -12.86 28.44 -16.94
N CYS A 79 -12.17 27.31 -16.70
CA CYS A 79 -10.74 27.20 -16.92
C CYS A 79 -10.37 26.79 -18.35
N TYR A 80 -11.32 26.31 -19.16
CA TYR A 80 -11.04 25.86 -20.52
C TYR A 80 -11.03 27.04 -21.50
N ASP A 81 -10.00 27.10 -22.34
CA ASP A 81 -9.90 28.05 -23.44
C ASP A 81 -10.06 27.32 -24.78
N SER A 82 -11.20 27.56 -25.44
CA SER A 82 -11.52 26.94 -26.73
C SER A 82 -10.67 27.43 -27.90
N GLN A 83 -10.01 28.58 -27.79
CA GLN A 83 -9.14 29.09 -28.86
C GLN A 83 -7.82 28.34 -28.92
N THR A 84 -7.26 28.02 -27.75
CA THR A 84 -5.97 27.32 -27.65
C THR A 84 -6.12 25.81 -27.46
N GLY A 85 -7.28 25.36 -26.95
CA GLY A 85 -7.52 23.98 -26.53
C GLY A 85 -6.91 23.65 -25.16
N GLY A 86 -6.34 24.63 -24.45
CA GLY A 86 -5.70 24.45 -23.15
C GLY A 86 -6.65 24.75 -21.99
N PHE A 87 -6.23 24.37 -20.77
CA PHE A 87 -6.85 24.84 -19.54
C PHE A 87 -5.89 25.76 -18.78
N ALA A 88 -6.46 26.77 -18.13
CA ALA A 88 -5.79 27.63 -17.18
C ALA A 88 -5.91 27.09 -15.75
N ALA A 89 -5.02 27.54 -14.86
CA ALA A 89 -5.06 27.14 -13.45
C ALA A 89 -6.36 27.55 -12.74
N ARG A 90 -6.95 28.69 -13.13
CA ARG A 90 -8.24 29.23 -12.68
C ARG A 90 -8.85 30.09 -13.79
N PRO A 91 -10.16 30.38 -13.76
CA PRO A 91 -10.81 31.21 -14.78
C PRO A 91 -10.14 32.57 -14.93
N GLY A 92 -9.96 33.02 -16.17
CA GLY A 92 -9.37 34.33 -16.51
C GLY A 92 -7.84 34.37 -16.53
N LEU A 93 -7.13 33.30 -16.18
CA LEU A 93 -5.68 33.19 -16.40
C LEU A 93 -5.37 32.59 -17.79
N PRO A 94 -4.15 32.81 -18.32
CA PRO A 94 -3.70 32.10 -19.52
C PRO A 94 -3.65 30.57 -19.30
N PRO A 95 -3.94 29.77 -20.34
CA PRO A 95 -3.76 28.32 -20.30
C PRO A 95 -2.29 27.90 -20.13
N ASP A 96 -2.07 26.77 -19.46
CA ASP A 96 -0.74 26.20 -19.23
C ASP A 96 -0.77 24.66 -19.35
N PRO A 97 0.35 23.99 -19.68
CA PRO A 97 0.35 22.55 -19.94
C PRO A 97 -0.01 21.71 -18.72
N ILE A 98 0.34 22.15 -17.51
CA ILE A 98 0.03 21.43 -16.26
C ILE A 98 -1.47 21.46 -16.02
N SER A 99 -2.07 22.64 -16.06
CA SER A 99 -3.52 22.81 -15.87
C SER A 99 -4.31 22.13 -16.98
N THR A 100 -3.80 22.12 -18.22
CA THR A 100 -4.39 21.37 -19.35
C THR A 100 -4.46 19.87 -19.06
N SER A 101 -3.36 19.26 -18.60
CA SER A 101 -3.34 17.86 -18.19
C SER A 101 -4.32 17.60 -17.03
N VAL A 102 -4.30 18.47 -16.01
CA VAL A 102 -5.15 18.33 -14.82
C VAL A 102 -6.64 18.50 -15.17
N GLY A 103 -7.01 19.41 -16.05
CA GLY A 103 -8.38 19.63 -16.51
C GLY A 103 -8.98 18.38 -17.13
N LEU A 104 -8.27 17.74 -18.06
CA LEU A 104 -8.67 16.45 -18.65
C LEU A 104 -8.87 15.37 -17.58
N MET A 105 -7.94 15.26 -16.63
CA MET A 105 -8.04 14.26 -15.56
C MET A 105 -9.24 14.54 -14.63
N ILE A 106 -9.59 15.81 -14.37
CA ILE A 106 -10.79 16.15 -13.60
C ILE A 106 -12.07 15.76 -14.37
N HIS A 107 -12.11 15.97 -15.69
CA HIS A 107 -13.23 15.49 -16.51
C HIS A 107 -13.46 14.00 -16.32
N ARG A 108 -12.39 13.19 -16.39
CA ARG A 108 -12.48 11.74 -16.19
C ARG A 108 -12.88 11.37 -14.76
N GLU A 109 -12.30 12.02 -13.77
CA GLU A 109 -12.62 11.81 -12.35
C GLU A 109 -14.09 12.12 -12.03
N LEU A 110 -14.64 13.17 -12.65
CA LEU A 110 -16.04 13.53 -12.52
C LEU A 110 -16.94 12.79 -13.51
N LYS A 111 -16.43 11.93 -14.39
CA LYS A 111 -17.20 11.24 -15.44
C LYS A 111 -17.99 12.21 -16.34
N LEU A 112 -17.36 13.32 -16.73
CA LEU A 112 -17.91 14.31 -17.65
C LEU A 112 -17.50 13.99 -19.10
N PRO A 113 -18.25 14.46 -20.11
CA PRO A 113 -17.83 14.37 -21.51
C PRO A 113 -16.45 15.01 -21.70
N VAL A 114 -15.55 14.33 -22.42
CA VAL A 114 -14.15 14.76 -22.56
C VAL A 114 -13.59 14.58 -23.97
N ASP A 115 -14.23 13.77 -24.81
CA ASP A 115 -13.67 13.32 -26.09
C ASP A 115 -13.27 14.48 -27.02
N ASP A 116 -14.12 15.51 -27.14
CA ASP A 116 -13.87 16.69 -27.96
C ASP A 116 -12.73 17.58 -27.42
N LEU A 117 -12.36 17.41 -26.15
CA LEU A 117 -11.32 18.20 -25.49
C LEU A 117 -9.94 17.53 -25.58
N VAL A 118 -9.89 16.21 -25.77
CA VAL A 118 -8.63 15.44 -25.73
C VAL A 118 -7.68 15.89 -26.83
N ALA A 119 -8.11 15.89 -28.09
CA ALA A 119 -7.21 16.19 -29.20
C ALA A 119 -6.64 17.64 -29.15
N PRO A 120 -7.45 18.69 -28.92
CA PRO A 120 -6.93 20.05 -28.74
C PRO A 120 -5.95 20.18 -27.56
N ALA A 121 -6.29 19.58 -26.41
CA ALA A 121 -5.45 19.63 -25.23
C ALA A 121 -4.09 18.91 -25.42
N LEU A 122 -4.08 17.75 -26.09
CA LEU A 122 -2.85 17.05 -26.46
C LEU A 122 -1.98 17.91 -27.39
N ALA A 123 -2.60 18.55 -28.39
CA ALA A 123 -1.89 19.43 -29.30
C ALA A 123 -1.29 20.65 -28.58
N PHE A 124 -2.04 21.23 -27.62
CA PHE A 124 -1.54 22.30 -26.76
C PHE A 124 -0.33 21.84 -25.93
N MET A 125 -0.47 20.76 -25.14
CA MET A 125 0.61 20.22 -24.31
C MET A 125 1.85 19.83 -25.13
N ASN A 126 1.68 19.30 -26.34
CA ASN A 126 2.79 18.99 -27.23
C ASN A 126 3.63 20.24 -27.58
N ARG A 127 3.01 21.40 -27.73
CA ARG A 127 3.71 22.64 -28.14
C ARG A 127 4.26 23.44 -26.97
N THR A 128 3.70 23.30 -25.78
CA THR A 128 3.95 24.22 -24.65
C THR A 128 4.64 23.57 -23.45
N THR A 129 4.77 22.24 -23.40
CA THR A 129 5.44 21.56 -22.30
C THR A 129 6.95 21.67 -22.41
N GLU A 130 7.56 22.31 -21.42
CA GLU A 130 8.99 22.56 -21.34
C GLU A 130 9.54 22.25 -19.94
N GLY A 131 10.72 21.64 -19.89
CA GLY A 131 11.40 21.34 -18.64
C GLY A 131 10.77 20.17 -17.87
N PHE A 132 11.60 19.58 -17.00
CA PHE A 132 11.22 18.37 -16.26
C PHE A 132 9.96 18.55 -15.40
N GLU A 133 9.80 19.70 -14.75
CA GLU A 133 8.66 19.96 -13.87
C GLU A 133 7.31 19.92 -14.60
N GLN A 134 7.24 20.44 -15.83
CA GLN A 134 6.01 20.35 -16.63
C GLN A 134 5.85 18.94 -17.21
N ILE A 135 6.92 18.33 -17.72
CA ILE A 135 6.91 16.95 -18.23
C ILE A 135 6.32 15.98 -17.21
N ARG A 136 6.84 15.98 -15.97
CA ARG A 136 6.37 15.06 -14.91
C ARG A 136 4.91 15.28 -14.52
N MET A 137 4.39 16.49 -14.75
CA MET A 137 3.02 16.89 -14.43
C MET A 137 2.05 16.64 -15.60
N VAL A 138 2.55 16.65 -16.85
CA VAL A 138 1.78 16.34 -18.07
C VAL A 138 1.66 14.84 -18.30
N ALA A 139 2.75 14.10 -18.09
CA ALA A 139 2.82 12.64 -18.29
C ALA A 139 1.65 11.84 -17.68
N PRO A 140 1.15 12.12 -16.45
CA PRO A 140 -0.03 11.42 -15.93
C PRO A 140 -1.29 11.60 -16.79
N GLY A 141 -1.50 12.75 -17.42
CA GLY A 141 -2.63 12.95 -18.33
C GLY A 141 -2.50 12.12 -19.60
N LEU A 142 -1.29 11.96 -20.13
CA LEU A 142 -1.02 11.06 -21.25
C LEU A 142 -1.28 9.60 -20.87
N GLU A 143 -0.76 9.16 -19.72
CA GLU A 143 -0.96 7.81 -19.17
C GLU A 143 -2.46 7.52 -18.96
N GLU A 144 -3.19 8.46 -18.33
CA GLU A 144 -4.60 8.26 -17.96
C GLU A 144 -5.49 8.11 -19.20
N PHE A 145 -5.18 8.80 -20.29
CA PHE A 145 -5.93 8.73 -21.54
C PHE A 145 -5.38 7.70 -22.55
N ASP A 146 -4.30 7.00 -22.21
CA ASP A 146 -3.59 6.09 -23.11
C ASP A 146 -3.22 6.78 -24.44
N LYS A 147 -2.56 7.94 -24.32
CA LYS A 147 -2.16 8.79 -25.44
C LYS A 147 -0.67 9.12 -25.39
N THR A 148 -0.15 9.55 -26.52
CA THR A 148 1.19 10.09 -26.67
C THR A 148 1.15 11.37 -27.48
N VAL A 149 2.25 12.13 -27.45
CA VAL A 149 2.46 13.31 -28.30
C VAL A 149 3.85 13.25 -28.94
N PRO A 150 4.07 13.90 -30.09
CA PRO A 150 5.36 13.89 -30.78
C PRO A 150 6.57 14.22 -29.90
N GLN A 151 6.44 15.14 -28.95
CA GLN A 151 7.54 15.56 -28.07
C GLN A 151 7.93 14.54 -26.98
N VAL A 152 7.20 13.44 -26.81
CA VAL A 152 7.53 12.43 -25.78
C VAL A 152 8.96 11.90 -25.93
N ALA A 153 9.46 11.71 -27.16
CA ALA A 153 10.84 11.28 -27.39
C ALA A 153 11.86 12.29 -26.83
N THR A 154 11.63 13.58 -27.07
CA THR A 154 12.46 14.68 -26.53
C THR A 154 12.42 14.71 -25.01
N TRP A 155 11.24 14.56 -24.41
CA TRP A 155 11.06 14.54 -22.95
C TRP A 155 11.76 13.35 -22.29
N VAL A 156 11.71 12.18 -22.92
CA VAL A 156 12.42 10.98 -22.46
C VAL A 156 13.94 11.19 -22.53
N ASN A 157 14.46 11.82 -23.58
CA ASN A 157 15.88 12.15 -23.66
C ASN A 157 16.31 13.08 -22.53
N GLN A 158 15.54 14.13 -22.24
CA GLN A 158 15.81 15.03 -21.12
C GLN A 158 15.80 14.30 -19.77
N ILE A 159 14.87 13.35 -19.57
CA ILE A 159 14.87 12.49 -18.38
C ILE A 159 16.16 11.67 -18.32
N ASN A 160 16.56 11.03 -19.42
CA ASN A 160 17.73 10.17 -19.43
C ASN A 160 19.06 10.92 -19.24
N GLU A 161 19.15 12.17 -19.68
CA GLU A 161 20.31 13.04 -19.43
C GLU A 161 20.55 13.32 -17.92
N ALA A 162 19.50 13.31 -17.11
CA ALA A 162 19.60 13.52 -15.66
C ALA A 162 19.96 12.25 -14.87
N ARG A 163 20.11 11.10 -15.55
CA ARG A 163 20.31 9.80 -14.90
C ARG A 163 21.77 9.61 -14.48
N ASN A 164 21.98 9.23 -13.22
CA ASN A 164 23.29 8.86 -12.70
C ASN A 164 23.71 7.45 -13.18
N ALA A 165 25.01 7.14 -13.09
CA ALA A 165 25.55 5.83 -13.48
C ALA A 165 24.99 4.66 -12.64
N ASP A 166 24.61 4.91 -11.38
CA ASP A 166 23.95 3.94 -10.51
C ASP A 166 22.45 3.77 -10.83
N GLY A 167 21.93 4.45 -11.85
CA GLY A 167 20.52 4.44 -12.25
C GLY A 167 19.62 5.36 -11.43
N SER A 168 20.16 6.05 -10.41
CA SER A 168 19.43 7.02 -9.60
C SER A 168 19.29 8.37 -10.32
N PHE A 169 18.54 9.28 -9.69
CA PHE A 169 18.48 10.69 -10.06
C PHE A 169 18.72 11.58 -8.84
N GLY A 170 19.19 12.81 -9.07
CA GLY A 170 19.50 13.76 -8.01
C GLY A 170 20.75 13.40 -7.20
N THR A 171 20.96 14.11 -6.08
CA THR A 171 22.17 13.99 -5.26
C THR A 171 21.84 13.95 -3.76
N ALA A 172 22.80 13.49 -2.95
CA ALA A 172 22.77 13.54 -1.48
C ALA A 172 21.44 13.07 -0.85
N GLY A 173 20.97 13.77 0.20
CA GLY A 173 19.78 13.43 0.99
C GLY A 173 18.44 13.53 0.25
N GLY A 174 18.42 13.99 -1.00
CA GLY A 174 17.24 14.02 -1.87
C GLY A 174 17.20 12.92 -2.93
N LYS A 175 18.21 12.04 -3.00
CA LYS A 175 18.36 11.03 -4.07
C LYS A 175 17.11 10.14 -4.23
N ALA A 176 16.54 9.62 -3.15
CA ALA A 176 15.34 8.77 -3.21
C ALA A 176 14.13 9.52 -3.79
N ARG A 177 13.91 10.77 -3.34
CA ARG A 177 12.81 11.62 -3.81
C ARG A 177 12.97 11.96 -5.29
N SER A 178 14.16 12.39 -5.70
CA SER A 178 14.46 12.72 -7.10
C SER A 178 14.35 11.48 -7.99
N THR A 179 14.92 10.35 -7.58
CA THR A 179 14.78 9.07 -8.28
C THR A 179 13.30 8.71 -8.47
N SER A 180 12.48 8.84 -7.43
CA SER A 180 11.05 8.59 -7.55
C SER A 180 10.38 9.47 -8.62
N LEU A 181 10.72 10.76 -8.67
CA LEU A 181 10.10 11.68 -9.62
C LEU A 181 10.43 11.36 -11.07
N TYR A 182 11.71 11.16 -11.37
CA TYR A 182 12.16 10.87 -12.73
C TYR A 182 11.70 9.49 -13.19
N VAL A 183 11.79 8.47 -12.35
CA VAL A 183 11.37 7.11 -12.71
C VAL A 183 9.86 7.04 -12.95
N VAL A 184 9.03 7.65 -12.10
CA VAL A 184 7.57 7.68 -12.33
C VAL A 184 7.23 8.45 -13.61
N ALA A 185 7.90 9.58 -13.88
CA ALA A 185 7.69 10.31 -15.12
C ALA A 185 8.09 9.47 -16.34
N GLY A 186 9.25 8.82 -16.32
CA GLY A 186 9.70 7.95 -17.41
C GLY A 186 8.79 6.73 -17.62
N GLN A 187 8.35 6.06 -16.55
CA GLN A 187 7.41 4.94 -16.64
C GLN A 187 6.10 5.33 -17.33
N ARG A 188 5.59 6.53 -17.03
CA ARG A 188 4.40 7.10 -17.69
C ARG A 188 4.60 7.39 -19.17
N LEU A 189 5.85 7.63 -19.57
CA LEU A 189 6.28 7.86 -20.95
C LEU A 189 6.83 6.58 -21.61
N GLY A 190 6.55 5.40 -21.02
CA GLY A 190 6.88 4.11 -21.62
C GLY A 190 8.32 3.61 -21.36
N GLN A 191 9.09 4.25 -20.48
CA GLN A 191 10.42 3.78 -20.11
C GLN A 191 10.36 2.66 -19.07
N THR A 192 11.31 1.73 -19.15
CA THR A 192 11.53 0.68 -18.14
C THR A 192 12.77 0.99 -17.30
N TYR A 193 12.79 0.43 -16.09
CA TYR A 193 13.84 0.65 -15.10
C TYR A 193 14.14 -0.66 -14.38
N ASP A 194 15.38 -0.83 -13.93
CA ASP A 194 15.79 -1.93 -13.05
C ASP A 194 15.07 -1.80 -11.72
N ARG A 195 14.14 -2.71 -11.45
CA ARG A 195 13.28 -2.67 -10.26
C ARG A 195 14.10 -2.74 -8.98
N ASP A 196 14.93 -3.76 -8.85
CA ASP A 196 15.56 -4.10 -7.57
C ASP A 196 16.61 -3.05 -7.20
N ARG A 197 17.37 -2.57 -8.19
CA ARG A 197 18.30 -1.45 -8.00
C ARG A 197 17.58 -0.18 -7.54
N ILE A 198 16.43 0.14 -8.12
CA ILE A 198 15.68 1.34 -7.71
C ILE A 198 15.10 1.17 -6.31
N LEU A 199 14.60 -0.01 -5.94
CA LEU A 199 14.08 -0.26 -4.58
C LEU A 199 15.17 -0.07 -3.52
N VAL A 200 16.41 -0.51 -3.76
CA VAL A 200 17.55 -0.24 -2.88
C VAL A 200 17.78 1.28 -2.70
N ILE A 201 17.73 2.05 -3.80
CA ILE A 201 17.88 3.51 -3.75
C ILE A 201 16.75 4.17 -2.95
N LEU A 202 15.52 3.71 -3.11
CA LEU A 202 14.38 4.26 -2.37
C LEU A 202 14.48 3.94 -0.88
N GLN A 203 14.83 2.70 -0.53
CA GLN A 203 14.93 2.26 0.86
C GLN A 203 16.03 3.02 1.62
N ALA A 204 17.18 3.23 0.99
CA ALA A 204 18.28 4.01 1.55
C ALA A 204 17.92 5.49 1.84
N GLY A 205 16.78 5.98 1.34
CA GLY A 205 16.29 7.33 1.61
C GLY A 205 15.40 7.45 2.84
N GLN A 206 15.01 6.35 3.47
CA GLN A 206 14.16 6.38 4.67
C GLN A 206 14.97 6.93 5.86
N ARG A 207 14.38 7.83 6.62
CA ARG A 207 15.03 8.53 7.74
C ARG A 207 14.66 7.91 9.07
N ASP A 208 15.45 8.21 10.10
CA ASP A 208 15.27 7.69 11.47
C ASP A 208 13.89 8.01 12.08
N ASP A 209 13.26 9.11 11.65
CA ASP A 209 11.91 9.48 12.07
C ASP A 209 10.79 8.66 11.41
N GLY A 210 11.17 7.71 10.54
CA GLY A 210 10.32 6.81 9.77
C GLY A 210 9.90 7.34 8.40
N GLY A 211 10.06 8.65 8.17
CA GLY A 211 9.62 9.31 6.94
C GLY A 211 10.68 9.35 5.84
N PHE A 212 10.39 10.15 4.83
CA PHE A 212 11.30 10.52 3.76
C PHE A 212 11.29 12.04 3.58
N GLY A 213 12.35 12.60 3.00
CA GLY A 213 12.40 14.03 2.73
C GLY A 213 13.14 14.41 1.45
N ASN A 214 13.38 15.71 1.32
CA ASN A 214 14.08 16.32 0.21
C ASN A 214 15.54 16.68 0.58
N GLU A 215 16.30 17.16 -0.40
CA GLU A 215 17.72 17.53 -0.21
C GLU A 215 17.94 18.79 0.64
N HIS A 216 16.93 19.63 0.84
CA HIS A 216 17.06 20.90 1.54
C HIS A 216 16.87 20.78 3.05
N ASN A 217 16.16 19.75 3.51
CA ASN A 217 15.81 19.56 4.92
C ASN A 217 16.20 18.16 5.41
N THR A 218 16.75 18.09 6.63
CA THR A 218 17.02 16.83 7.33
C THR A 218 15.75 16.18 7.88
N ALA A 219 14.68 16.95 8.13
CA ALA A 219 13.38 16.45 8.59
C ALA A 219 12.51 15.91 7.45
N SER A 220 11.80 14.81 7.70
CA SER A 220 10.88 14.19 6.74
C SER A 220 9.64 15.04 6.49
N ASP A 221 8.99 14.81 5.34
CA ASP A 221 7.75 15.48 4.95
C ASP A 221 6.81 14.53 4.18
N LEU A 222 5.50 14.69 4.36
CA LEU A 222 4.50 13.81 3.74
C LEU A 222 4.53 13.85 2.20
N GLU A 223 4.98 14.95 1.59
CA GLU A 223 5.06 15.05 0.13
C GLU A 223 6.15 14.12 -0.43
N SER A 224 7.30 14.10 0.23
CA SER A 224 8.42 13.21 -0.09
C SER A 224 8.04 11.77 0.15
N CYS A 225 7.40 11.45 1.29
CA CYS A 225 6.82 10.13 1.57
C CYS A 225 5.86 9.69 0.46
N TYR A 226 4.87 10.53 0.12
CA TYR A 226 3.93 10.28 -0.96
C TYR A 226 4.63 9.97 -2.28
N ARG A 227 5.61 10.79 -2.68
CA ARG A 227 6.35 10.62 -3.93
C ARG A 227 7.07 9.26 -3.93
N ILE A 228 7.81 8.93 -2.88
CA ILE A 228 8.63 7.73 -2.81
C ILE A 228 7.77 6.46 -2.71
N VAL A 229 6.79 6.42 -1.80
CA VAL A 229 5.89 5.27 -1.63
C VAL A 229 5.11 4.99 -2.91
N ARG A 230 4.72 6.03 -3.67
CA ARG A 230 4.11 5.83 -4.99
C ARG A 230 4.96 4.96 -5.92
N LEU A 231 6.29 5.15 -5.92
CA LEU A 231 7.16 4.34 -6.76
C LEU A 231 7.34 2.92 -6.21
N PHE A 232 7.46 2.75 -4.89
CA PHE A 232 7.38 1.43 -4.26
C PHE A 232 6.14 0.66 -4.73
N ARG A 233 4.95 1.28 -4.64
CA ARG A 233 3.70 0.64 -5.07
C ARG A 233 3.64 0.37 -6.57
N ARG A 234 4.23 1.22 -7.43
CA ARG A 234 4.32 0.95 -8.88
C ARG A 234 5.22 -0.24 -9.21
N PHE A 235 6.16 -0.58 -8.32
CA PHE A 235 6.96 -1.80 -8.39
C PHE A 235 6.39 -2.97 -7.58
N ASP A 236 5.16 -2.84 -7.08
CA ASP A 236 4.52 -3.81 -6.19
C ASP A 236 5.41 -4.16 -4.99
N ALA A 237 5.93 -3.12 -4.34
CA ALA A 237 6.79 -3.19 -3.17
C ALA A 237 6.30 -2.20 -2.09
N TYR A 238 6.96 -2.22 -0.94
CA TYR A 238 6.70 -1.38 0.22
C TYR A 238 8.02 -0.90 0.84
N PRO A 239 8.04 0.24 1.54
CA PRO A 239 9.16 0.58 2.43
C PRO A 239 9.36 -0.51 3.49
N GLU A 240 10.62 -0.81 3.84
CA GLU A 240 10.93 -1.83 4.85
C GLU A 240 10.40 -1.44 6.24
N HIS A 241 10.56 -0.18 6.64
CA HIS A 241 10.05 0.31 7.93
C HIS A 241 8.69 1.01 7.77
N SER A 242 7.72 0.33 7.18
CA SER A 242 6.34 0.85 7.00
C SER A 242 5.70 1.30 8.33
N ASP A 243 5.99 0.63 9.45
CA ASP A 243 5.42 1.01 10.76
C ASP A 243 6.00 2.32 11.29
N ALA A 244 7.31 2.55 11.10
CA ALA A 244 7.92 3.82 11.41
C ALA A 244 7.33 4.95 10.53
N LEU A 245 7.07 4.65 9.25
CA LEU A 245 6.38 5.58 8.36
C LEU A 245 4.94 5.86 8.80
N ARG A 246 4.19 4.85 9.26
CA ARG A 246 2.85 5.05 9.85
C ARG A 246 2.91 5.93 11.09
N ALA A 247 3.88 5.68 11.96
CA ALA A 247 4.09 6.52 13.15
C ALA A 247 4.41 7.97 12.76
N PHE A 248 5.22 8.19 11.71
CA PHE A 248 5.46 9.51 11.15
C PHE A 248 4.18 10.18 10.64
N ILE A 249 3.36 9.46 9.86
CA ILE A 249 2.08 9.97 9.34
C ILE A 249 1.13 10.33 10.49
N ALA A 250 1.04 9.48 11.52
CA ALA A 250 0.21 9.71 12.69
C ALA A 250 0.59 10.99 13.45
N ARG A 251 1.88 11.30 13.56
CA ARG A 251 2.36 12.58 14.14
C ARG A 251 2.02 13.82 13.33
N CYS A 252 1.62 13.66 12.06
CA CYS A 252 1.18 14.77 11.22
C CYS A 252 -0.32 15.07 11.37
N LYS A 253 -1.09 14.24 12.11
CA LYS A 253 -2.53 14.41 12.30
C LYS A 253 -2.83 15.51 13.33
N ASN A 254 -3.82 16.34 13.05
CA ASN A 254 -4.32 17.36 13.98
C ASN A 254 -5.76 17.08 14.43
N ASP A 255 -6.18 17.75 15.51
CA ASP A 255 -7.51 17.61 16.12
C ASP A 255 -8.67 18.04 15.19
N ASP A 256 -8.38 18.84 14.16
CA ASP A 256 -9.36 19.28 13.15
C ASP A 256 -9.69 18.20 12.09
N GLY A 257 -9.12 17.00 12.24
CA GLY A 257 -9.28 15.88 11.32
C GLY A 257 -8.35 15.92 10.11
N GLY A 258 -7.64 17.03 9.89
CA GLY A 258 -6.67 17.16 8.82
C GLY A 258 -5.26 16.72 9.22
N TYR A 259 -4.34 16.84 8.26
CA TYR A 259 -2.92 16.58 8.48
C TYR A 259 -2.06 17.75 8.01
N GLY A 260 -1.05 18.10 8.82
CA GLY A 260 0.07 18.95 8.43
C GLY A 260 0.98 18.23 7.42
N ARG A 261 1.83 18.97 6.70
CA ARG A 261 2.82 18.35 5.78
C ARG A 261 4.00 17.73 6.54
N THR A 262 4.26 18.23 7.74
CA THR A 262 5.21 17.70 8.72
C THR A 262 4.50 17.65 10.07
N PRO A 263 5.05 16.95 11.08
CA PRO A 263 4.57 17.08 12.45
C PRO A 263 4.49 18.55 12.89
N ASP A 264 3.52 18.83 13.75
CA ASP A 264 3.26 20.15 14.38
C ASP A 264 2.88 21.29 13.42
N GLN A 265 2.72 21.03 12.11
CA GLN A 265 2.19 22.01 11.17
C GLN A 265 0.65 22.01 11.15
N PRO A 266 0.02 23.18 10.92
CA PRO A 266 -1.41 23.26 10.65
C PRO A 266 -1.84 22.34 9.51
N SER A 267 -3.05 21.83 9.60
CA SER A 267 -3.62 20.96 8.58
C SER A 267 -3.73 21.67 7.23
N SER A 268 -3.48 20.93 6.16
CA SER A 268 -3.62 21.44 4.79
C SER A 268 -4.26 20.39 3.88
N LEU A 269 -4.88 20.84 2.80
CA LEU A 269 -5.43 19.99 1.75
C LEU A 269 -4.42 18.96 1.25
N HIS A 270 -3.17 19.39 1.04
CA HIS A 270 -2.11 18.51 0.54
C HIS A 270 -1.63 17.54 1.63
N GLY A 271 -1.42 18.01 2.87
CA GLY A 271 -1.02 17.14 3.98
C GLY A 271 -2.04 16.04 4.19
N THR A 272 -3.33 16.39 4.29
CA THR A 272 -4.43 15.43 4.42
C THR A 272 -4.47 14.47 3.23
N TYR A 273 -4.40 14.97 1.98
CA TYR A 273 -4.37 14.09 0.80
C TYR A 273 -3.19 13.11 0.82
N TYR A 274 -1.98 13.58 1.16
CA TYR A 274 -0.79 12.75 1.21
C TYR A 274 -0.92 11.67 2.29
N ALA A 275 -1.39 12.02 3.49
CA ALA A 275 -1.65 11.05 4.54
C ALA A 275 -2.68 10.00 4.11
N THR A 276 -3.82 10.44 3.55
CA THR A 276 -4.88 9.54 3.05
C THR A 276 -4.35 8.54 2.04
N ILE A 277 -3.61 8.99 1.01
CA ILE A 277 -3.13 8.07 -0.02
C ILE A 277 -1.98 7.18 0.48
N LEU A 278 -1.18 7.65 1.43
CA LEU A 278 -0.16 6.83 2.09
C LEU A 278 -0.81 5.72 2.91
N HIS A 279 -1.82 6.02 3.73
CA HIS A 279 -2.62 4.99 4.40
C HIS A 279 -3.18 3.98 3.39
N HIS A 280 -3.80 4.45 2.31
CA HIS A 280 -4.35 3.56 1.27
C HIS A 280 -3.30 2.61 0.68
N TRP A 281 -2.07 3.10 0.49
CA TRP A 281 -1.00 2.28 -0.07
C TRP A 281 -0.36 1.35 0.93
N LEU A 282 -0.24 1.76 2.18
CA LEU A 282 0.42 1.01 3.23
C LEU A 282 -0.55 -0.01 3.85
N ASP A 283 -1.85 0.28 4.00
CA ASP A 283 -2.82 -0.61 4.66
C ASP A 283 -3.07 -1.93 3.89
N LYS A 284 -2.50 -2.07 2.69
CA LYS A 284 -2.38 -3.34 1.95
C LYS A 284 -1.33 -4.32 2.51
N ASP A 285 -0.69 -4.01 3.64
CA ASP A 285 0.22 -4.90 4.38
C ASP A 285 -0.53 -5.85 5.35
N GLN A 286 -1.84 -5.66 5.50
CA GLN A 286 -2.72 -6.48 6.32
C GLN A 286 -3.74 -7.18 5.43
N ASP A 287 -3.75 -8.52 5.43
CA ASP A 287 -4.91 -9.26 4.93
C ASP A 287 -5.93 -9.23 6.08
N ASN A 288 -6.81 -8.22 6.09
CA ASN A 288 -8.02 -8.26 6.92
C ASN A 288 -9.13 -8.94 6.11
N PHE A 289 -9.88 -9.85 6.73
CA PHE A 289 -10.86 -10.67 6.00
C PHE A 289 -12.23 -9.99 5.88
N ASN A 290 -12.37 -8.75 6.40
CA ASN A 290 -13.63 -8.00 6.50
C ASN A 290 -14.27 -7.69 5.16
N ASP A 291 -13.46 -7.48 4.11
CA ASP A 291 -13.97 -7.23 2.75
C ASP A 291 -14.30 -8.52 1.97
N VAL A 292 -14.07 -9.70 2.55
CA VAL A 292 -14.34 -10.99 1.91
C VAL A 292 -15.71 -11.50 2.37
N PRO A 293 -16.65 -11.79 1.45
CA PRO A 293 -17.96 -12.34 1.83
C PRO A 293 -17.83 -13.71 2.53
N PRO A 294 -18.67 -14.01 3.54
CA PRO A 294 -18.69 -15.32 4.16
C PRO A 294 -18.89 -16.47 3.15
N GLY A 295 -18.24 -17.61 3.38
CA GLY A 295 -18.27 -18.77 2.49
C GLY A 295 -17.34 -18.65 1.26
N LYS A 296 -16.41 -17.67 1.26
CA LYS A 296 -15.38 -17.50 0.22
C LYS A 296 -14.00 -17.54 0.84
N ILE A 297 -12.97 -17.84 0.04
CA ILE A 297 -11.58 -17.59 0.43
C ILE A 297 -11.15 -16.19 -0.05
N PRO A 298 -10.15 -15.56 0.59
CA PRO A 298 -9.66 -14.26 0.16
C PRO A 298 -9.15 -14.28 -1.30
N PRO A 299 -9.32 -13.20 -2.07
CA PRO A 299 -8.91 -13.16 -3.47
C PRO A 299 -7.43 -13.49 -3.68
N GLY A 300 -7.13 -14.40 -4.62
CA GLY A 300 -5.77 -14.82 -4.94
C GLY A 300 -5.14 -15.82 -3.97
N TRP A 301 -5.81 -16.12 -2.85
CA TRP A 301 -5.39 -17.20 -1.97
C TRP A 301 -5.76 -18.55 -2.57
N HIS A 302 -5.03 -19.59 -2.18
CA HIS A 302 -5.33 -20.97 -2.55
C HIS A 302 -5.18 -21.91 -1.36
N THR A 303 -5.93 -23.01 -1.39
CA THR A 303 -5.84 -24.06 -0.38
C THR A 303 -4.87 -25.14 -0.86
N ALA A 304 -4.15 -25.72 0.10
CA ALA A 304 -3.27 -26.84 -0.15
C ALA A 304 -3.38 -27.86 0.98
N LYS A 305 -2.99 -29.09 0.66
CA LYS A 305 -2.96 -30.22 1.59
C LYS A 305 -1.85 -31.18 1.20
N GLU A 306 -1.23 -31.81 2.19
CA GLU A 306 -0.15 -32.77 1.93
C GLU A 306 -0.69 -34.13 1.48
N LEU A 307 -1.76 -34.60 2.12
CA LEU A 307 -2.41 -35.87 1.76
C LEU A 307 -3.66 -35.61 0.91
N ASP A 308 -3.89 -36.49 -0.05
CA ASP A 308 -5.17 -36.55 -0.75
C ASP A 308 -6.22 -37.30 0.10
N ALA A 309 -6.61 -36.65 1.19
CA ALA A 309 -7.63 -37.13 2.12
C ALA A 309 -8.63 -35.99 2.45
N PRO A 310 -9.77 -36.29 3.10
CA PRO A 310 -10.67 -35.27 3.63
C PRO A 310 -9.94 -34.33 4.61
N GLY A 311 -10.33 -33.04 4.59
CA GLY A 311 -9.71 -31.98 5.36
C GLY A 311 -9.33 -30.78 4.49
N SER A 312 -8.71 -29.77 5.13
CA SER A 312 -8.28 -28.51 4.50
C SER A 312 -9.38 -27.78 3.72
N GLU A 313 -10.54 -27.62 4.34
CA GLU A 313 -11.60 -26.72 3.84
C GLU A 313 -11.43 -25.37 4.52
N TRP A 314 -11.48 -24.31 3.71
CA TRP A 314 -11.22 -22.95 4.17
C TRP A 314 -12.28 -22.00 3.64
N GLU A 315 -12.76 -21.14 4.52
CA GLU A 315 -13.66 -20.06 4.15
C GLU A 315 -13.52 -18.90 5.12
N VAL A 316 -13.89 -17.72 4.67
CA VAL A 316 -14.15 -16.59 5.53
C VAL A 316 -15.50 -16.79 6.18
N VAL A 317 -15.56 -16.59 7.50
CA VAL A 317 -16.77 -16.67 8.33
C VAL A 317 -16.98 -15.34 9.04
N GLN A 318 -18.21 -15.05 9.44
CA GLN A 318 -18.50 -13.92 10.32
C GLN A 318 -18.12 -14.29 11.76
N ASP A 319 -17.43 -13.39 12.48
CA ASP A 319 -17.14 -13.61 13.90
C ASP A 319 -18.43 -13.57 14.71
N LEU A 320 -18.68 -14.63 15.48
CA LEU A 320 -19.88 -14.74 16.31
C LEU A 320 -19.91 -13.70 17.44
N ASN A 321 -18.74 -13.25 17.88
CA ASN A 321 -18.62 -12.25 18.95
C ASN A 321 -18.61 -10.81 18.42
N ASN A 322 -18.37 -10.62 17.11
CA ASN A 322 -18.35 -9.33 16.46
C ASN A 322 -18.84 -9.46 15.00
N PRO A 323 -20.14 -9.26 14.73
CA PRO A 323 -20.70 -9.42 13.39
C PRO A 323 -20.08 -8.53 12.31
N ASP A 324 -19.41 -7.43 12.69
CA ASP A 324 -18.72 -6.55 11.75
C ASP A 324 -17.31 -7.06 11.39
N ASN A 325 -16.83 -8.11 12.06
CA ASN A 325 -15.55 -8.75 11.80
C ASN A 325 -15.74 -10.08 11.06
N HIS A 326 -14.85 -10.36 10.12
CA HIS A 326 -14.77 -11.60 9.40
C HIS A 326 -13.42 -12.28 9.66
N LEU A 327 -13.42 -13.61 9.72
CA LEU A 327 -12.28 -14.43 10.07
C LEU A 327 -12.02 -15.47 8.97
N LEU A 328 -10.77 -15.75 8.64
CA LEU A 328 -10.45 -16.93 7.82
C LEU A 328 -10.50 -18.16 8.72
N GLN A 329 -11.31 -19.15 8.38
CA GLN A 329 -11.48 -20.37 9.17
C GLN A 329 -11.09 -21.60 8.36
N GLN A 330 -10.31 -22.49 8.98
CA GLN A 330 -10.29 -23.90 8.58
C GLN A 330 -11.55 -24.54 9.18
N THR A 331 -12.46 -25.03 8.33
CA THR A 331 -13.80 -25.47 8.76
C THR A 331 -13.94 -26.98 8.89
N SER A 332 -13.09 -27.75 8.20
CA SER A 332 -13.21 -29.20 8.19
C SER A 332 -12.73 -29.80 9.51
N SER A 333 -13.65 -30.40 10.25
CA SER A 333 -13.34 -31.31 11.36
C SER A 333 -12.97 -32.73 10.88
N ALA A 334 -12.91 -32.94 9.55
CA ALA A 334 -12.42 -34.16 8.96
C ALA A 334 -10.91 -34.02 8.72
N GLY A 335 -10.13 -35.00 9.16
CA GLY A 335 -8.69 -35.02 8.91
C GLY A 335 -8.01 -36.12 9.71
N ALA A 336 -7.22 -36.95 9.04
CA ALA A 336 -6.38 -37.93 9.73
C ALA A 336 -5.25 -37.21 10.49
N ASN A 337 -4.63 -37.88 11.46
CA ASN A 337 -3.54 -37.30 12.26
C ASN A 337 -2.38 -36.73 11.42
N LYS A 338 -2.12 -37.28 10.22
CA LYS A 338 -1.06 -36.82 9.31
C LYS A 338 -1.52 -35.77 8.29
N GLN A 339 -2.77 -35.32 8.35
CA GLN A 339 -3.29 -34.30 7.44
C GLN A 339 -2.81 -32.92 7.88
N PHE A 340 -2.13 -32.22 6.97
CA PHE A 340 -1.76 -30.82 7.14
C PHE A 340 -2.65 -29.96 6.25
N ASN A 341 -3.28 -28.96 6.85
CA ASN A 341 -4.22 -28.06 6.21
C ASN A 341 -3.53 -26.72 5.99
N ILE A 342 -3.49 -26.21 4.76
CA ILE A 342 -2.76 -24.99 4.42
C ILE A 342 -3.65 -24.04 3.62
N CYS A 343 -3.65 -22.76 3.95
CA CYS A 343 -4.23 -21.69 3.14
C CYS A 343 -3.18 -20.62 2.88
N VAL A 344 -2.88 -20.38 1.61
CA VAL A 344 -1.67 -19.67 1.17
C VAL A 344 -2.04 -18.34 0.53
N SER A 345 -1.47 -17.26 1.06
CA SER A 345 -1.58 -15.91 0.51
C SER A 345 -0.73 -15.78 -0.76
N PRO A 346 -1.16 -14.98 -1.78
CA PRO A 346 -0.34 -14.75 -2.97
C PRO A 346 0.94 -13.94 -2.67
N ARG A 347 1.05 -13.35 -1.47
CA ARG A 347 2.22 -12.58 -1.02
C ARG A 347 3.43 -13.50 -0.83
N ARG A 348 4.61 -13.03 -1.27
CA ARG A 348 5.88 -13.76 -1.20
C ARG A 348 6.98 -12.89 -0.62
N PHE A 349 7.84 -13.48 0.20
CA PHE A 349 8.98 -12.82 0.83
C PHE A 349 10.18 -13.75 0.84
N GLN A 350 11.38 -13.16 0.77
CA GLN A 350 12.63 -13.87 1.06
C GLN A 350 12.93 -13.80 2.56
N ASP A 351 12.93 -12.57 3.09
CA ASP A 351 13.13 -12.24 4.50
C ASP A 351 11.99 -11.33 4.96
N ALA A 352 11.33 -11.68 6.07
CA ALA A 352 10.18 -10.95 6.55
C ALA A 352 9.83 -11.25 8.01
N GLU A 353 9.02 -10.36 8.56
CA GLU A 353 8.26 -10.56 9.78
C GLU A 353 6.79 -10.72 9.42
N ILE A 354 6.17 -11.77 9.96
CA ILE A 354 4.76 -12.08 9.76
C ILE A 354 4.09 -12.35 11.09
N SER A 355 2.82 -11.98 11.23
CA SER A 355 2.03 -12.30 12.41
C SER A 355 0.59 -12.59 12.08
N VAL A 356 -0.07 -13.38 12.92
CA VAL A 356 -1.50 -13.69 12.82
C VAL A 356 -2.08 -13.89 14.21
N ASP A 357 -3.35 -13.53 14.37
CA ASP A 357 -4.11 -13.94 15.54
C ASP A 357 -4.78 -15.28 15.25
N VAL A 358 -4.53 -16.27 16.10
CA VAL A 358 -5.06 -17.63 15.99
C VAL A 358 -5.99 -17.92 17.16
N ARG A 359 -7.16 -18.50 16.88
CA ARG A 359 -8.11 -18.96 17.90
C ARG A 359 -8.55 -20.39 17.59
N ALA A 360 -8.35 -21.28 18.55
CA ALA A 360 -8.72 -22.68 18.43
C ALA A 360 -10.22 -22.86 18.70
N ILE A 361 -10.96 -23.44 17.76
CA ILE A 361 -12.41 -23.62 17.90
C ILE A 361 -12.73 -25.02 18.41
N SER A 362 -12.18 -26.05 17.77
CA SER A 362 -12.38 -27.45 18.16
C SER A 362 -11.32 -28.36 17.56
N GLY A 363 -11.30 -29.62 18.00
CA GLY A 363 -10.38 -30.67 17.54
C GLY A 363 -10.05 -31.63 18.68
N LYS A 364 -9.87 -32.91 18.37
CA LYS A 364 -9.55 -33.97 19.34
C LYS A 364 -8.17 -34.56 19.12
N ILE A 365 -7.70 -34.56 17.87
CA ILE A 365 -6.37 -35.07 17.51
C ILE A 365 -5.34 -33.94 17.62
N ASP A 366 -5.70 -32.76 17.14
CA ASP A 366 -4.91 -31.54 17.25
C ASP A 366 -5.84 -30.33 17.48
N GLN A 367 -5.30 -29.23 17.97
CA GLN A 367 -6.01 -27.95 18.05
C GLN A 367 -5.05 -26.81 17.72
N GLY A 368 -5.64 -25.64 17.46
CA GLY A 368 -4.89 -24.45 17.11
C GLY A 368 -4.30 -24.55 15.70
N GLY A 369 -3.25 -23.77 15.48
CA GLY A 369 -2.67 -23.57 14.17
C GLY A 369 -1.50 -22.61 14.21
N GLY A 370 -1.13 -22.07 13.06
CA GLY A 370 -0.13 -21.01 13.02
C GLY A 370 0.27 -20.59 11.62
N LEU A 371 1.51 -20.16 11.49
CA LEU A 371 2.03 -19.47 10.30
C LEU A 371 2.92 -20.37 9.46
N VAL A 372 2.81 -20.19 8.15
CA VAL A 372 3.67 -20.79 7.12
C VAL A 372 4.46 -19.69 6.44
N TRP A 373 5.75 -19.93 6.19
CA TRP A 373 6.60 -19.02 5.42
C TRP A 373 7.57 -19.77 4.50
N ARG A 374 8.12 -19.03 3.54
CA ARG A 374 8.97 -19.55 2.45
C ARG A 374 8.33 -20.75 1.73
N TYR A 375 7.00 -20.78 1.67
CA TYR A 375 6.23 -21.82 1.01
C TYR A 375 6.54 -21.85 -0.48
N GLN A 376 6.94 -23.03 -0.97
CA GLN A 376 7.13 -23.29 -2.40
C GLN A 376 5.96 -24.13 -2.94
N ASP A 377 5.59 -25.17 -2.19
CA ASP A 377 4.49 -26.09 -2.49
C ASP A 377 4.06 -26.83 -1.21
N SER A 378 3.07 -27.72 -1.32
CA SER A 378 2.49 -28.46 -0.18
C SER A 378 3.46 -29.45 0.49
N GLN A 379 4.66 -29.61 -0.05
CA GLN A 379 5.70 -30.50 0.44
C GLN A 379 6.94 -29.74 0.94
N ASN A 380 7.04 -28.42 0.71
CA ASN A 380 8.25 -27.63 0.95
C ASN A 380 7.94 -26.25 1.55
N TYR A 381 8.08 -26.13 2.88
CA TYR A 381 7.82 -24.89 3.63
C TYR A 381 8.34 -24.94 5.08
N TYR A 382 8.42 -23.79 5.74
CA TYR A 382 8.56 -23.71 7.20
C TYR A 382 7.21 -23.46 7.87
N ILE A 383 7.10 -23.87 9.13
CA ILE A 383 5.91 -23.65 9.94
C ILE A 383 6.23 -23.46 11.41
N ALA A 384 5.47 -22.59 12.08
CA ALA A 384 5.37 -22.52 13.52
C ALA A 384 3.89 -22.66 13.92
N ARG A 385 3.59 -23.60 14.80
CA ARG A 385 2.23 -23.92 15.24
C ARG A 385 2.11 -23.84 16.76
N TRP A 386 0.99 -23.32 17.22
CA TRP A 386 0.55 -23.45 18.61
C TRP A 386 -0.52 -24.52 18.71
N ASN A 387 -0.40 -25.41 19.70
CA ASN A 387 -1.38 -26.44 20.00
C ASN A 387 -1.75 -26.42 21.51
N PRO A 388 -2.96 -25.96 21.87
CA PRO A 388 -3.42 -25.92 23.26
C PRO A 388 -3.70 -27.30 23.87
N LEU A 389 -3.85 -28.38 23.10
CA LEU A 389 -4.00 -29.74 23.67
C LEU A 389 -2.70 -30.25 24.30
N GLU A 390 -1.56 -29.73 23.86
CA GLU A 390 -0.24 -30.15 24.30
C GLU A 390 0.57 -29.01 24.93
N ASP A 391 -0.08 -27.86 25.19
CA ASP A 391 0.52 -26.62 25.71
C ASP A 391 1.86 -26.26 25.05
N ASN A 392 1.96 -26.39 23.72
CA ASN A 392 3.20 -26.13 23.03
C ASN A 392 3.09 -25.19 21.82
N PHE A 393 4.20 -24.52 21.60
CA PHE A 393 4.50 -23.77 20.40
C PHE A 393 5.74 -24.39 19.78
N ARG A 394 5.68 -24.78 18.49
CA ARG A 394 6.73 -25.57 17.84
C ARG A 394 7.01 -25.09 16.43
N MET A 395 8.29 -25.04 16.09
CA MET A 395 8.79 -24.69 14.77
C MET A 395 9.28 -25.94 14.06
N TYR A 396 8.91 -26.07 12.79
CA TYR A 396 9.28 -27.18 11.92
C TYR A 396 9.68 -26.66 10.53
N LYS A 397 10.39 -27.52 9.79
CA LYS A 397 10.46 -27.48 8.33
C LYS A 397 9.82 -28.72 7.75
N VAL A 398 9.23 -28.58 6.57
CA VAL A 398 8.73 -29.69 5.75
C VAL A 398 9.54 -29.68 4.47
N VAL A 399 10.20 -30.80 4.16
CA VAL A 399 11.01 -31.00 2.95
C VAL A 399 10.56 -32.30 2.32
N ASP A 400 10.12 -32.25 1.07
CA ASP A 400 9.54 -33.40 0.36
C ASP A 400 8.44 -34.13 1.18
N GLY A 401 7.60 -33.33 1.86
CA GLY A 401 6.52 -33.83 2.72
C GLY A 401 6.99 -34.34 4.10
N VAL A 402 8.30 -34.37 4.36
CA VAL A 402 8.82 -34.84 5.64
C VAL A 402 8.99 -33.68 6.60
N ARG A 403 8.12 -33.63 7.62
CA ARG A 403 8.21 -32.64 8.70
C ARG A 403 9.29 -32.99 9.72
N SER A 404 10.22 -32.07 9.97
CA SER A 404 11.25 -32.15 11.01
C SER A 404 11.20 -30.94 11.94
N GLN A 405 11.37 -31.17 13.25
CA GLN A 405 11.30 -30.10 14.25
C GLN A 405 12.61 -29.32 14.29
N LEU A 406 12.51 -28.00 14.32
CA LEU A 406 13.63 -27.08 14.50
C LEU A 406 13.73 -26.65 15.96
N ASP A 407 12.61 -26.29 16.58
CA ASP A 407 12.57 -25.86 17.98
C ASP A 407 11.20 -26.07 18.63
N THR A 408 11.13 -26.05 19.97
CA THR A 408 9.90 -26.24 20.77
C THR A 408 9.94 -25.47 22.08
N ALA A 409 8.79 -24.95 22.49
CA ALA A 409 8.58 -24.32 23.79
C ALA A 409 7.24 -24.69 24.41
N GLN A 410 7.14 -24.56 25.73
CA GLN A 410 5.86 -24.58 26.43
C GLN A 410 5.15 -23.24 26.20
N ALA A 411 3.88 -23.31 25.80
CA ALA A 411 3.05 -22.15 25.48
C ALA A 411 1.60 -22.43 25.88
N PRO A 412 1.29 -22.48 27.19
CA PRO A 412 -0.09 -22.59 27.65
C PRO A 412 -0.88 -21.35 27.23
N GLY A 413 -2.10 -21.54 26.75
CA GLY A 413 -3.01 -20.49 26.31
C GLY A 413 -4.47 -20.94 26.39
N ASP A 414 -5.40 -20.00 26.57
CA ASP A 414 -6.83 -20.33 26.60
C ASP A 414 -7.33 -20.50 25.15
N PRO A 415 -7.73 -21.71 24.71
CA PRO A 415 -8.19 -21.94 23.34
C PRO A 415 -9.35 -21.02 22.92
N ARG A 416 -10.12 -20.48 23.88
CA ARG A 416 -11.27 -19.61 23.63
C ARG A 416 -10.89 -18.17 23.28
N GLN A 417 -9.63 -17.78 23.47
CA GLN A 417 -9.14 -16.43 23.18
C GLN A 417 -8.28 -16.44 21.91
N PRO A 418 -8.24 -15.31 21.17
CA PRO A 418 -7.23 -15.12 20.14
C PRO A 418 -5.84 -14.99 20.80
N HIS A 419 -4.86 -15.69 20.22
CA HIS A 419 -3.46 -15.63 20.59
C HIS A 419 -2.62 -15.18 19.40
N ASN A 420 -1.61 -14.35 19.62
CA ASN A 420 -0.78 -13.83 18.54
C ASN A 420 0.44 -14.74 18.31
N ILE A 421 0.59 -15.23 17.08
CA ILE A 421 1.82 -15.87 16.62
C ILE A 421 2.55 -14.89 15.72
N ARG A 422 3.85 -14.71 15.95
CA ARG A 422 4.70 -13.84 15.13
C ARG A 422 6.02 -14.51 14.82
N ILE A 423 6.41 -14.51 13.55
CA ILE A 423 7.64 -15.12 13.04
C ILE A 423 8.48 -14.05 12.38
N ILE A 424 9.75 -13.96 12.76
CA ILE A 424 10.75 -13.19 12.02
C ILE A 424 11.71 -14.18 11.38
N TYR A 425 11.94 -14.08 10.07
CA TYR A 425 12.88 -14.92 9.34
C TYR A 425 13.76 -14.08 8.44
N VAL A 426 15.08 -14.18 8.62
CA VAL A 426 16.07 -13.45 7.82
C VAL A 426 17.26 -14.33 7.51
N GLY A 427 17.54 -14.55 6.22
CA GLY A 427 18.61 -15.45 5.81
C GLY A 427 18.37 -16.86 6.38
N ARG A 428 19.23 -17.30 7.30
CA ARG A 428 19.07 -18.58 8.01
C ARG A 428 18.42 -18.42 9.39
N ASP A 429 18.29 -17.20 9.90
CA ASP A 429 17.89 -16.92 11.28
C ASP A 429 16.36 -16.90 11.39
N LEU A 430 15.80 -17.74 12.25
CA LEU A 430 14.36 -17.92 12.43
C LEU A 430 14.00 -17.67 13.91
N ARG A 431 13.09 -16.74 14.18
CA ARG A 431 12.59 -16.43 15.53
C ARG A 431 11.07 -16.54 15.59
N GLY A 432 10.56 -17.21 16.60
CA GLY A 432 9.13 -17.39 16.83
C GLY A 432 8.69 -16.83 18.17
N TYR A 433 7.66 -15.98 18.12
CA TYR A 433 7.04 -15.34 19.25
C TYR A 433 5.60 -15.81 19.42
N PHE A 434 5.19 -15.98 20.68
CA PHE A 434 3.82 -16.27 21.07
C PHE A 434 3.38 -15.24 22.12
N ASP A 435 2.29 -14.53 21.85
CA ASP A 435 1.78 -13.40 22.67
C ASP A 435 2.89 -12.40 23.06
N GLY A 436 3.71 -12.04 22.06
CA GLY A 436 4.81 -11.08 22.20
C GLY A 436 6.08 -11.61 22.85
N LYS A 437 6.09 -12.83 23.40
CA LYS A 437 7.28 -13.44 24.01
C LYS A 437 8.07 -14.25 23.00
N LEU A 438 9.37 -14.02 22.89
CA LEU A 438 10.27 -14.87 22.10
C LEU A 438 10.34 -16.25 22.77
N LEU A 439 9.90 -17.28 22.06
CA LEU A 439 9.86 -18.65 22.58
C LEU A 439 10.64 -19.64 21.72
N LEU A 440 10.83 -19.35 20.43
CA LEU A 440 11.50 -20.25 19.49
C LEU A 440 12.64 -19.54 18.77
N GLU A 441 13.77 -20.21 18.64
CA GLU A 441 14.92 -19.75 17.86
C GLU A 441 15.55 -20.92 17.11
N ALA A 442 15.83 -20.74 15.83
CA ALA A 442 16.48 -21.73 15.00
C ALA A 442 17.34 -21.08 13.91
N GLU A 443 18.32 -21.83 13.41
CA GLU A 443 19.06 -21.49 12.20
C GLU A 443 18.87 -22.59 11.14
N ASP A 444 18.33 -22.25 9.97
CA ASP A 444 18.13 -23.19 8.87
C ASP A 444 18.15 -22.49 7.50
N ASP A 445 18.83 -23.06 6.52
CA ASP A 445 19.05 -22.49 5.18
C ASP A 445 18.40 -23.32 4.04
N GLN A 446 17.48 -24.23 4.38
CA GLN A 446 16.83 -25.13 3.43
C GLN A 446 16.09 -24.39 2.30
N PHE A 447 15.45 -23.26 2.62
CA PHE A 447 14.71 -22.44 1.66
C PHE A 447 15.28 -21.02 1.63
N PRO A 448 16.36 -20.73 0.88
CA PRO A 448 17.04 -19.43 0.93
C PRO A 448 16.37 -18.34 0.08
N GLY A 449 15.40 -18.70 -0.76
CA GLY A 449 14.76 -17.82 -1.73
C GLY A 449 13.37 -17.34 -1.32
N TRP A 450 12.72 -16.64 -2.26
CA TRP A 450 11.35 -16.16 -2.10
C TRP A 450 10.36 -17.32 -1.95
N GLY A 451 9.43 -17.20 -1.01
CA GLY A 451 8.29 -18.12 -0.90
C GLY A 451 7.06 -17.44 -0.34
N ASN A 452 5.92 -18.09 -0.53
CA ASN A 452 4.64 -17.57 -0.04
C ASN A 452 4.54 -17.66 1.48
N ILE A 453 3.62 -16.87 2.03
CA ILE A 453 3.19 -16.95 3.42
C ILE A 453 1.76 -17.48 3.50
N GLY A 454 1.36 -17.96 4.66
CA GLY A 454 0.00 -18.45 4.86
C GLY A 454 -0.27 -18.90 6.28
N VAL A 455 -1.41 -19.55 6.44
CA VAL A 455 -1.85 -20.13 7.72
C VAL A 455 -2.02 -21.64 7.61
N TRP A 456 -1.96 -22.32 8.74
CA TRP A 456 -1.96 -23.77 8.80
C TRP A 456 -2.67 -24.33 10.02
N SER A 457 -3.33 -25.47 9.85
CA SER A 457 -3.86 -26.32 10.94
C SER A 457 -3.57 -27.81 10.67
N LYS A 458 -3.87 -28.68 11.63
CA LYS A 458 -3.61 -30.13 11.53
C LYS A 458 -4.83 -30.96 11.84
N ALA A 459 -4.95 -32.09 11.14
CA ALA A 459 -5.97 -33.10 11.39
C ALA A 459 -7.38 -32.48 11.45
N ASP A 460 -8.07 -32.65 12.57
CA ASP A 460 -9.43 -32.19 12.83
C ASP A 460 -9.51 -30.81 13.50
N ALA A 461 -8.40 -30.05 13.53
CA ALA A 461 -8.33 -28.73 14.16
C ALA A 461 -9.08 -27.66 13.35
N VAL A 462 -10.30 -27.36 13.80
CA VAL A 462 -11.08 -26.20 13.35
C VAL A 462 -10.53 -24.96 14.03
N THR A 463 -10.06 -24.00 13.23
CA THR A 463 -9.27 -22.86 13.72
C THR A 463 -9.60 -21.60 12.93
N THR A 464 -9.76 -20.48 13.63
CA THR A 464 -9.93 -19.16 13.02
C THR A 464 -8.64 -18.37 13.08
N PHE A 465 -8.40 -17.60 12.01
CA PHE A 465 -7.29 -16.70 11.85
C PHE A 465 -7.82 -15.30 11.54
N ASP A 466 -7.14 -14.29 12.09
CA ASP A 466 -7.41 -12.88 11.82
C ASP A 466 -6.09 -12.08 11.79
N ASN A 467 -6.15 -10.85 11.30
CA ASN A 467 -5.04 -9.89 11.36
C ASN A 467 -3.72 -10.46 10.81
N LEU A 468 -3.74 -11.06 9.60
CA LEU A 468 -2.50 -11.54 8.98
C LEU A 468 -1.67 -10.35 8.46
N HIS A 469 -0.61 -10.02 9.20
CA HIS A 469 0.34 -8.99 8.87
C HIS A 469 1.62 -9.57 8.27
N SER A 470 2.24 -8.83 7.35
CA SER A 470 3.57 -9.15 6.84
C SER A 470 4.36 -7.89 6.48
N ARG A 471 5.65 -7.85 6.81
CA ARG A 471 6.60 -6.80 6.43
C ARG A 471 7.95 -7.40 6.06
N TYR A 472 8.67 -6.79 5.13
CA TYR A 472 10.05 -7.17 4.79
C TYR A 472 11.01 -6.89 5.98
N THR A 473 12.10 -7.64 6.14
CA THR A 473 13.10 -7.37 7.19
C THR A 473 14.51 -7.82 6.81
N GLU A 474 15.53 -7.01 7.12
CA GLU A 474 16.96 -7.34 6.91
C GLU A 474 17.71 -7.76 8.19
N LYS A 475 18.88 -8.40 8.03
CA LYS A 475 19.61 -9.10 9.10
C LYS A 475 20.06 -8.18 10.24
N PHE A 476 20.30 -6.90 9.94
CA PHE A 476 20.74 -5.90 10.91
C PHE A 476 19.61 -5.41 11.84
N ALA A 477 18.34 -5.74 11.58
CA ALA A 477 17.21 -5.36 12.44
C ALA A 477 17.02 -6.29 13.66
N LEU A 478 17.63 -7.48 13.66
CA LEU A 478 17.47 -8.50 14.71
C LEU A 478 18.40 -8.30 15.92
N GLU A 479 19.41 -7.43 15.80
CA GLU A 479 20.41 -7.16 16.85
C GLU A 479 20.01 -5.99 17.79
N GLY A 480 18.87 -5.34 17.55
CA GLY A 480 18.41 -4.15 18.28
C GLY A 480 17.03 -4.26 18.96
N LEU A 481 16.45 -5.45 19.08
CA LEU A 481 15.15 -5.70 19.74
C LEU A 481 15.30 -6.44 21.07
#